data_AF-A0AAW1FY71-F1
#
_entry.id   AF-A0AAW1FY71-F1
#
_cell.length_a   1.000
_cell.length_b   1.000
_cell.length_c   1.000
_cell.angle_alpha   90.00
_cell.angle_beta   90.00
_cell.angle_gamma   90.00
#
_symmetry.space_group_name_H-M   'P 1'
#
loop_
_entity.id
_entity.type
_entity.pdbx_description
1 polymer ?
#
loop_
_entity_poly.entity_id
_entity_poly.type
_entity_poly.pdbx_seq_one_letter_code
_entity_poly.pdbx_strand_id
1 'polypeptide(L)'
;MFDDHSPVAAIFDTETLGKITLSEGVRRGIVDTITAQRLLEAQTCTGGIINPATGERLSLQDAVHQSIIDDSMGPKLKPAQKAFVGFEDVKTKRKMSVAETVKETWLPYEVGQRFLEFQYLTRGLIEPGTGRCVTIEEAIRRGWLDGQGAQKLQNTRNHQKNLTCPKTKLKISYKEAMDSCMVEESNGMKMMQASSMSSKGISSPYNVSNPGSRSGSRAGSLAGSRSGSRRGSVDYSSTVSYNFSSNTTSYSSNDHF
;
A
#
# COMPACT_ATOMS: atom_id res chain seq x y z
N MET A 1 -23.28 17.28 -2.12
CA MET A 1 -23.15 15.88 -1.66
C MET A 1 -21.74 15.47 -1.97
N PHE A 2 -20.90 15.32 -0.94
CA PHE A 2 -19.48 14.98 -1.12
C PHE A 2 -19.36 13.52 -1.57
N ASP A 3 -18.31 13.20 -2.34
CA ASP A 3 -18.08 11.83 -2.79
C ASP A 3 -17.54 10.97 -1.63
N ASP A 4 -18.46 10.37 -0.86
CA ASP A 4 -18.16 9.45 0.24
C ASP A 4 -17.26 8.27 -0.18
N HIS A 5 -17.05 8.07 -1.48
CA HIS A 5 -16.29 6.96 -2.03
C HIS A 5 -14.96 7.37 -2.67
N SER A 6 -14.49 8.61 -2.46
CA SER A 6 -13.13 9.00 -2.89
C SER A 6 -12.06 8.12 -2.23
N PRO A 7 -10.98 7.75 -2.95
CA PRO A 7 -9.78 7.16 -2.34
C PRO A 7 -9.10 8.14 -1.38
N VAL A 8 -8.15 7.62 -0.59
CA VAL A 8 -7.26 8.47 0.24
C VAL A 8 -6.38 9.31 -0.69
N ALA A 9 -6.51 10.64 -0.59
CA ALA A 9 -5.88 11.58 -1.50
C ALA A 9 -4.55 12.14 -0.97
N ALA A 10 -4.46 12.35 0.34
CA ALA A 10 -3.34 13.09 0.94
C ALA A 10 -3.00 12.61 2.36
N ILE A 11 -1.94 13.17 2.90
CA ILE A 11 -1.54 13.00 4.30
C ILE A 11 -1.87 14.29 5.06
N PHE A 12 -2.44 14.15 6.25
CA PHE A 12 -2.56 15.24 7.21
C PHE A 12 -1.46 15.08 8.26
N ASP A 13 -0.46 15.95 8.22
CA ASP A 13 0.63 15.98 9.19
C ASP A 13 0.13 16.63 10.49
N THR A 14 0.04 15.82 11.54
CA THR A 14 -0.48 16.26 12.84
C THR A 14 0.47 17.19 13.60
N GLU A 15 1.73 17.30 13.19
CA GLU A 15 2.72 18.17 13.83
C GLU A 15 2.70 19.57 13.22
N THR A 16 2.63 19.65 11.89
CA THR A 16 2.53 20.94 11.17
C THR A 16 1.09 21.41 10.97
N LEU A 17 0.10 20.56 11.33
CA LEU A 17 -1.33 20.78 11.09
C LEU A 17 -1.65 21.10 9.63
N GLY A 18 -0.93 20.43 8.72
CA GLY A 18 -0.94 20.73 7.30
C GLY A 18 -1.23 19.50 6.43
N LYS A 19 -1.88 19.74 5.30
CA LYS A 19 -2.08 18.75 4.24
C LYS A 19 -0.84 18.70 3.35
N ILE A 20 -0.31 17.50 3.11
CA ILE A 20 0.87 17.27 2.27
C ILE A 20 0.64 16.11 1.29
N THR A 21 1.47 16.03 0.25
CA THR A 21 1.46 14.92 -0.70
C THR A 21 2.00 13.64 -0.07
N LEU A 22 1.66 12.49 -0.67
CA LEU A 22 2.21 11.19 -0.25
C LEU A 22 3.73 11.13 -0.41
N SER A 23 4.29 11.67 -1.50
CA SER A 23 5.74 11.77 -1.72
C SER A 23 6.43 12.65 -0.66
N GLU A 24 5.82 13.76 -0.25
CA GLU A 24 6.36 14.59 0.83
C GLU A 24 6.35 13.84 2.17
N GLY A 25 5.29 13.10 2.47
CA GLY A 25 5.23 12.26 3.66
C GLY A 25 6.35 11.20 3.71
N VAL A 26 6.73 10.64 2.54
CA VAL A 26 7.87 9.72 2.42
C VAL A 26 9.20 10.45 2.65
N ARG A 27 9.42 11.62 2.02
CA ARG A 27 10.65 12.41 2.21
C ARG A 27 10.87 12.82 3.67
N ARG A 28 9.79 13.13 4.39
CA ARG A 28 9.83 13.44 5.83
C ARG A 28 9.94 12.22 6.74
N GLY A 29 9.87 11.00 6.20
CA GLY A 29 9.94 9.77 6.99
C GLY A 29 8.72 9.53 7.90
N ILE A 30 7.57 10.16 7.62
CA ILE A 30 6.34 9.95 8.40
C ILE A 30 5.39 8.92 7.74
N VAL A 31 5.67 8.55 6.49
CA VAL A 31 5.01 7.47 5.73
C VAL A 31 6.07 6.59 5.08
N ASP A 32 5.93 5.26 5.07
CA ASP A 32 6.81 4.43 4.25
C ASP A 32 6.45 4.44 2.77
N THR A 33 7.46 4.21 1.95
CA THR A 33 7.35 4.06 0.50
C THR A 33 6.31 3.03 0.05
N ILE A 34 6.16 1.91 0.76
CA ILE A 34 5.18 0.88 0.38
C ILE A 34 3.76 1.40 0.61
N THR A 35 3.48 1.94 1.79
CA THR A 35 2.19 2.57 2.10
C THR A 35 1.87 3.68 1.10
N ALA A 36 2.81 4.59 0.85
CA ALA A 36 2.61 5.67 -0.13
C ALA A 36 2.32 5.13 -1.53
N GLN A 37 3.07 4.13 -1.99
CA GLN A 37 2.83 3.48 -3.29
C GLN A 37 1.42 2.86 -3.34
N ARG A 38 0.98 2.14 -2.30
CA ARG A 38 -0.37 1.53 -2.30
C ARG A 38 -1.50 2.56 -2.30
N LEU A 39 -1.32 3.68 -1.60
CA LEU A 39 -2.29 4.78 -1.63
C LEU A 39 -2.34 5.44 -3.02
N LEU A 40 -1.18 5.64 -3.67
CA LEU A 40 -1.11 6.15 -5.05
C LEU A 40 -1.67 5.16 -6.07
N GLU A 41 -1.45 3.86 -5.89
CA GLU A 41 -2.07 2.81 -6.72
C GLU A 41 -3.60 2.88 -6.62
N ALA A 42 -4.15 3.05 -5.41
CA ALA A 42 -5.59 3.20 -5.20
C ALA A 42 -6.17 4.43 -5.91
N GLN A 43 -5.46 5.57 -5.90
CA GLN A 43 -5.86 6.75 -6.68
C GLN A 43 -5.81 6.46 -8.19
N THR A 44 -4.71 5.86 -8.65
CA THR A 44 -4.46 5.60 -10.06
C THR A 44 -5.49 4.62 -10.65
N CYS A 45 -5.79 3.52 -9.94
CA CYS A 45 -6.76 2.52 -10.40
C CYS A 45 -8.22 2.96 -10.28
N THR A 46 -8.48 4.19 -9.81
CA THR A 46 -9.82 4.76 -9.62
C THR A 46 -9.99 6.12 -10.31
N GLY A 47 -9.08 6.48 -11.21
CA GLY A 47 -9.25 7.65 -12.09
C GLY A 47 -8.10 8.63 -12.13
N GLY A 48 -6.96 8.34 -11.49
CA GLY A 48 -5.75 9.17 -11.58
C GLY A 48 -5.29 9.73 -10.24
N ILE A 49 -4.10 10.33 -10.25
CA ILE A 49 -3.46 10.89 -9.05
C ILE A 49 -4.17 12.14 -8.62
N ILE A 50 -4.50 12.26 -7.34
CA ILE A 50 -5.20 13.44 -6.82
C ILE A 50 -4.16 14.48 -6.40
N ASN A 51 -4.24 15.69 -6.96
CA ASN A 51 -3.48 16.83 -6.47
C ASN A 51 -4.09 17.31 -5.13
N PRO A 52 -3.38 17.23 -3.99
CA PRO A 52 -3.96 17.61 -2.70
C PRO A 52 -4.33 19.08 -2.59
N ALA A 53 -3.69 19.97 -3.35
CA ALA A 53 -3.94 21.40 -3.29
C ALA A 53 -5.23 21.79 -4.04
N THR A 54 -5.48 21.18 -5.20
CA THR A 54 -6.59 21.54 -6.09
C THR A 54 -7.76 20.56 -6.06
N GLY A 55 -7.53 19.32 -5.62
CA GLY A 55 -8.49 18.21 -5.72
C GLY A 55 -8.60 17.61 -7.13
N GLU A 56 -7.86 18.13 -8.10
CA GLU A 56 -7.87 17.65 -9.48
C GLU A 56 -7.26 16.25 -9.60
N ARG A 57 -7.83 15.43 -10.50
CA ARG A 57 -7.25 14.14 -10.90
C ARG A 57 -6.33 14.32 -12.10
N LEU A 58 -5.08 13.93 -11.93
CA LEU A 58 -4.02 14.07 -12.89
C LEU A 58 -3.67 12.72 -13.53
N SER A 59 -3.20 12.78 -14.79
CA SER A 59 -2.51 11.65 -15.39
C SER A 59 -1.19 11.38 -14.66
N LEU A 60 -0.62 10.18 -14.82
CA LEU A 60 0.70 9.89 -14.24
C LEU A 60 1.79 10.83 -14.75
N GLN A 61 1.71 11.24 -16.01
CA GLN A 61 2.66 12.17 -16.61
C GLN A 61 2.53 13.56 -15.99
N ASP A 62 1.31 14.07 -15.84
CA ASP A 62 1.08 15.39 -15.26
C ASP A 62 1.42 15.41 -13.77
N ALA A 63 1.12 14.33 -13.04
CA ALA A 63 1.47 14.22 -11.63
C ALA A 63 2.99 14.24 -11.39
N VAL A 64 3.77 13.65 -12.30
CA VAL A 64 5.24 13.76 -12.30
C VAL A 64 5.68 15.17 -12.64
N HIS A 65 5.14 15.75 -13.72
CA HIS A 65 5.50 17.09 -14.18
C HIS A 65 5.23 18.17 -13.11
N GLN A 66 4.12 18.03 -12.38
CA GLN A 66 3.74 18.91 -11.27
C GLN A 66 4.41 18.52 -9.93
N SER A 67 5.33 17.55 -9.91
CA SER A 67 6.03 17.08 -8.70
C SER A 67 5.12 16.58 -7.57
N ILE A 68 3.90 16.13 -7.92
CA ILE A 68 2.97 15.49 -6.97
C ILE A 68 3.46 14.09 -6.59
N ILE A 69 4.04 13.38 -7.57
CA ILE A 69 4.75 12.11 -7.38
C ILE A 69 6.17 12.22 -7.96
N ASP A 70 7.10 11.44 -7.43
CA ASP A 70 8.48 11.40 -7.91
C ASP A 70 8.59 10.63 -9.24
N ASP A 71 9.58 10.94 -10.09
CA ASP A 71 9.82 10.28 -11.38
C ASP A 71 9.90 8.74 -11.27
N SER A 72 10.53 8.26 -10.20
CA SER A 72 10.69 6.82 -9.93
C SER A 72 9.37 6.10 -9.59
N MET A 73 8.32 6.85 -9.21
CA MET A 73 7.02 6.30 -8.84
C MET A 73 6.14 6.08 -10.07
N GLY A 74 6.22 6.94 -11.09
CA GLY A 74 5.41 6.82 -12.31
C GLY A 74 5.41 5.41 -12.93
N PRO A 75 6.57 4.79 -13.19
CA PRO A 75 6.64 3.43 -13.72
C PRO A 75 5.98 2.37 -12.81
N LYS A 76 6.07 2.52 -11.49
CA LYS A 76 5.50 1.57 -10.50
C LYS A 76 3.97 1.59 -10.50
N LEU A 77 3.37 2.72 -10.91
CA LEU A 77 1.91 2.91 -10.95
C LEU A 77 1.27 2.50 -12.27
N LYS A 78 2.05 2.16 -13.31
CA LYS A 78 1.52 1.72 -14.62
C LYS A 78 0.54 0.54 -14.53
N PRO A 79 0.76 -0.51 -13.71
CA PRO A 79 -0.23 -1.58 -13.56
C PRO A 79 -1.56 -1.08 -12.98
N ALA A 80 -1.52 -0.16 -12.02
CA ALA A 80 -2.71 0.46 -11.46
C ALA A 80 -3.41 1.37 -12.47
N GLN A 81 -2.66 2.06 -13.35
CA GLN A 81 -3.26 2.81 -14.45
C GLN A 81 -4.01 1.89 -15.41
N LYS A 82 -3.42 0.75 -15.79
CA LYS A 82 -4.09 -0.26 -16.62
C LYS A 82 -5.34 -0.84 -15.94
N ALA A 83 -5.35 -0.93 -14.61
CA ALA A 83 -6.55 -1.32 -13.86
C ALA A 83 -7.74 -0.35 -14.05
N PHE A 84 -7.47 0.92 -14.36
CA PHE A 84 -8.51 1.91 -14.69
C PHE A 84 -8.81 1.97 -16.19
N VAL A 85 -7.79 2.11 -17.03
CA VAL A 85 -7.99 2.31 -18.49
C VAL A 85 -8.26 1.02 -19.26
N GLY A 86 -7.92 -0.13 -18.68
CA GLY A 86 -8.01 -1.45 -19.28
C GLY A 86 -6.66 -2.09 -19.58
N PHE A 87 -6.59 -3.40 -19.40
CA PHE A 87 -5.50 -4.23 -19.90
C PHE A 87 -5.80 -4.61 -21.35
N GLU A 88 -5.05 -4.03 -22.29
CA GLU A 88 -5.26 -4.28 -23.71
C GLU A 88 -4.61 -5.60 -24.14
N ASP A 89 -5.40 -6.46 -24.76
CA ASP A 89 -4.92 -7.66 -25.42
C ASP A 89 -4.24 -7.34 -26.75
N VAL A 90 -3.02 -7.85 -26.90
CA VAL A 90 -2.16 -7.51 -28.05
C VAL A 90 -2.78 -7.95 -29.37
N LYS A 91 -3.50 -9.08 -29.40
CA LYS A 91 -4.06 -9.70 -30.61
C LYS A 91 -5.43 -9.13 -30.97
N THR A 92 -6.31 -9.02 -29.99
CA THR A 92 -7.73 -8.66 -30.19
C THR A 92 -7.99 -7.17 -29.98
N LYS A 93 -7.04 -6.43 -29.40
CA LYS A 93 -7.20 -5.03 -28.97
C LYS A 93 -8.32 -4.80 -27.97
N ARG A 94 -8.88 -5.89 -27.41
CA ARG A 94 -9.89 -5.84 -26.36
C ARG A 94 -9.25 -5.37 -25.07
N LYS A 95 -9.92 -4.44 -24.39
CA LYS A 95 -9.54 -3.99 -23.06
C LYS A 95 -10.27 -4.80 -21.99
N MET A 96 -9.51 -5.43 -21.10
CA MET A 96 -10.02 -6.24 -20.00
C MET A 96 -9.97 -5.49 -18.68
N SER A 97 -10.98 -5.74 -17.85
CA SER A 97 -11.05 -5.26 -16.47
C SER A 97 -10.04 -5.97 -15.58
N VAL A 98 -9.77 -5.42 -14.40
CA VAL A 98 -8.92 -6.10 -13.40
C VAL A 98 -9.45 -7.49 -13.07
N ALA A 99 -10.78 -7.63 -12.91
CA ALA A 99 -11.41 -8.88 -12.54
C ALA A 99 -11.16 -9.97 -13.60
N GLU A 100 -11.32 -9.62 -14.87
CA GLU A 100 -11.00 -10.51 -15.99
C GLU A 100 -9.52 -10.86 -16.02
N THR A 101 -8.61 -9.90 -15.81
CA THR A 101 -7.16 -10.19 -15.80
C THR A 101 -6.71 -11.08 -14.65
N VAL A 102 -7.38 -11.02 -13.50
CA VAL A 102 -7.11 -11.93 -12.37
C VAL A 102 -7.55 -13.35 -12.73
N LYS A 103 -8.74 -13.48 -13.33
CA LYS A 103 -9.27 -14.77 -13.79
C LYS A 103 -8.41 -15.41 -14.87
N GLU A 104 -7.91 -14.60 -15.80
CA GLU A 104 -7.04 -15.04 -16.90
C GLU A 104 -5.54 -15.08 -16.53
N THR A 105 -5.18 -14.75 -15.28
CA THR A 105 -3.81 -14.78 -14.73
C THR A 105 -2.79 -13.84 -15.41
N TRP A 106 -3.25 -12.71 -15.94
CA TRP A 106 -2.38 -11.67 -16.54
C TRP A 106 -1.64 -10.83 -15.49
N LEU A 107 -2.12 -10.85 -14.25
CA LEU A 107 -1.50 -10.20 -13.10
C LEU A 107 -1.21 -11.22 -12.01
N PRO A 108 -0.14 -11.00 -11.21
CA PRO A 108 0.00 -11.69 -9.93
C PRO A 108 -1.26 -11.48 -9.10
N TYR A 109 -1.76 -12.56 -8.51
CA TYR A 109 -3.02 -12.59 -7.81
C TYR A 109 -3.09 -11.53 -6.71
N GLU A 110 -2.02 -11.32 -5.96
CA GLU A 110 -1.92 -10.35 -4.86
C GLU A 110 -1.99 -8.90 -5.35
N VAL A 111 -1.59 -8.63 -6.60
CA VAL A 111 -1.69 -7.29 -7.19
C VAL A 111 -3.11 -7.05 -7.67
N GLY A 112 -3.65 -8.00 -8.45
CA GLY A 112 -5.01 -7.87 -8.99
C GLY A 112 -6.07 -7.86 -7.89
N GLN A 113 -5.96 -8.71 -6.87
CA GLN A 113 -6.84 -8.70 -5.70
C GLN A 113 -6.84 -7.32 -5.01
N ARG A 114 -5.67 -6.69 -4.86
CA ARG A 114 -5.55 -5.36 -4.24
C ARG A 114 -6.26 -4.28 -5.05
N PHE A 115 -6.11 -4.30 -6.37
CA PHE A 115 -6.79 -3.35 -7.26
C PHE A 115 -8.32 -3.54 -7.23
N LEU A 116 -8.79 -4.79 -7.16
CA LEU A 116 -10.22 -5.08 -6.96
C LEU A 116 -10.73 -4.53 -5.63
N GLU A 117 -9.97 -4.69 -4.54
CA GLU A 117 -10.31 -4.14 -3.23
C GLU A 117 -10.37 -2.60 -3.27
N PHE A 118 -9.41 -1.94 -3.92
CA PHE A 118 -9.42 -0.49 -4.10
C PHE A 118 -10.66 -0.02 -4.84
N GLN A 119 -10.96 -0.60 -6.01
CA GLN A 119 -12.14 -0.23 -6.81
C GLN A 119 -13.44 -0.49 -6.06
N TYR A 120 -13.57 -1.66 -5.43
CA TYR A 120 -14.75 -2.01 -4.64
C TYR A 120 -15.01 -1.01 -3.51
N LEU A 121 -13.98 -0.62 -2.77
CA LEU A 121 -14.08 0.33 -1.66
C LEU A 121 -14.32 1.78 -2.11
N THR A 122 -14.06 2.08 -3.39
CA THR A 122 -14.26 3.41 -4.00
C THR A 122 -15.33 3.39 -5.09
N ARG A 123 -16.48 2.74 -4.83
CA ARG A 123 -17.76 2.72 -5.60
C ARG A 123 -18.10 1.39 -6.29
N GLY A 124 -17.13 0.57 -6.67
CA GLY A 124 -17.38 -0.66 -7.42
C GLY A 124 -16.31 -0.94 -8.49
N LEU A 125 -16.38 -2.11 -9.12
CA LEU A 125 -15.40 -2.52 -10.12
C LEU A 125 -15.46 -1.62 -11.35
N ILE A 126 -14.34 -1.40 -12.03
CA ILE A 126 -14.30 -0.44 -13.14
C ILE A 126 -14.38 -1.17 -14.48
N GLU A 127 -15.31 -0.73 -15.32
CA GLU A 127 -15.38 -1.10 -16.72
C GLU A 127 -14.35 -0.30 -17.53
N PRO A 128 -13.38 -0.97 -18.18
CA PRO A 128 -12.40 -0.31 -19.02
C PRO A 128 -13.03 0.50 -20.14
N GLY A 129 -12.38 1.62 -20.49
CA GLY A 129 -12.80 2.47 -21.61
C GLY A 129 -13.95 3.43 -21.25
N THR A 130 -15.00 2.95 -20.60
CA THR A 130 -16.11 3.81 -20.13
C THR A 130 -15.83 4.45 -18.78
N GLY A 131 -14.98 3.82 -17.95
CA GLY A 131 -14.73 4.25 -16.57
C GLY A 131 -15.92 4.05 -15.64
N ARG A 132 -16.96 3.36 -16.11
CA ARG A 132 -18.21 3.13 -15.37
C ARG A 132 -17.98 2.13 -14.25
N CYS A 133 -18.52 2.43 -13.06
CA CYS A 133 -18.52 1.48 -11.95
C CYS A 133 -19.58 0.39 -12.18
N VAL A 134 -19.20 -0.85 -11.89
CA VAL A 134 -19.97 -2.08 -12.05
C VAL A 134 -20.12 -2.71 -10.66
N THR A 135 -21.35 -3.07 -10.29
CA THR A 135 -21.62 -3.72 -9.00
C THR A 135 -21.10 -5.15 -8.98
N ILE A 136 -21.00 -5.76 -7.79
CA ILE A 136 -20.56 -7.15 -7.66
C ILE A 136 -21.54 -8.10 -8.36
N GLU A 137 -22.84 -7.86 -8.25
CA GLU A 137 -23.89 -8.67 -8.87
C GLU A 137 -23.78 -8.63 -10.40
N GLU A 138 -23.59 -7.44 -10.96
CA GLU A 138 -23.39 -7.26 -12.39
C GLU A 138 -22.07 -7.87 -12.88
N ALA A 139 -21.00 -7.76 -12.08
CA ALA A 139 -19.72 -8.40 -12.40
C ALA A 139 -19.83 -9.93 -12.43
N ILE A 140 -20.61 -10.53 -11.52
CA ILE A 140 -20.91 -11.98 -11.54
C ILE A 140 -21.72 -12.33 -12.79
N ARG A 141 -22.78 -11.56 -13.10
CA ARG A 141 -23.64 -11.81 -14.28
C ARG A 141 -22.86 -11.75 -15.59
N ARG A 142 -21.83 -10.90 -15.66
CA ARG A 142 -20.91 -10.78 -16.81
C ARG A 142 -19.79 -11.82 -16.81
N GLY A 143 -19.65 -12.61 -15.74
CA GLY A 143 -18.59 -13.61 -15.58
C GLY A 143 -17.22 -13.03 -15.28
N TRP A 144 -17.12 -11.77 -14.85
CA TRP A 144 -15.88 -11.11 -14.41
C TRP A 144 -15.41 -11.65 -13.07
N LEU A 145 -16.35 -11.93 -12.17
CA LEU A 145 -16.10 -12.54 -10.86
C LEU A 145 -16.92 -13.83 -10.72
N ASP A 146 -16.38 -14.77 -9.95
CA ASP A 146 -17.14 -15.88 -9.41
C ASP A 146 -17.64 -15.57 -7.99
N GLY A 147 -18.43 -16.47 -7.40
CA GLY A 147 -18.95 -16.30 -6.05
C GLY A 147 -17.85 -16.20 -4.98
N GLN A 148 -16.73 -16.89 -5.18
CA GLN A 148 -15.61 -16.86 -4.25
C GLN A 148 -14.89 -15.50 -4.26
N GLY A 149 -14.61 -14.97 -5.45
CA GLY A 149 -14.02 -13.64 -5.64
C GLY A 149 -14.92 -12.53 -5.10
N ALA A 150 -16.22 -12.62 -5.36
CA ALA A 150 -17.22 -11.70 -4.80
C ALA A 150 -17.23 -11.72 -3.26
N GLN A 151 -17.29 -12.90 -2.66
CA GLN A 151 -17.28 -13.07 -1.20
C GLN A 151 -15.99 -12.51 -0.57
N LYS A 152 -14.85 -12.71 -1.24
CA LYS A 152 -13.56 -12.19 -0.79
C LYS A 152 -13.52 -10.66 -0.79
N LEU A 153 -14.07 -10.01 -1.81
CA LEU A 153 -14.17 -8.55 -1.86
C LEU A 153 -15.14 -8.00 -0.82
N GLN A 154 -16.30 -8.64 -0.64
CA GLN A 154 -17.31 -8.20 0.32
C GLN A 154 -16.87 -8.38 1.79
N ASN A 155 -16.01 -9.37 2.08
CA ASN A 155 -15.49 -9.58 3.43
C ASN A 155 -14.36 -8.62 3.78
N THR A 156 -14.70 -7.33 3.88
CA THR A 156 -13.76 -6.21 4.09
C THR A 156 -12.92 -6.30 5.36
N ARG A 157 -13.41 -6.99 6.39
CA ARG A 157 -12.68 -7.23 7.66
C ARG A 157 -11.45 -8.12 7.46
N ASN A 158 -11.48 -8.97 6.43
CA ASN A 158 -10.43 -9.93 6.11
C ASN A 158 -9.55 -9.48 4.94
N HIS A 159 -9.72 -8.25 4.45
CA HIS A 159 -8.81 -7.66 3.46
C HIS A 159 -7.38 -7.65 4.00
N GLN A 160 -6.42 -7.89 3.11
CA GLN A 160 -5.02 -8.01 3.51
C GLN A 160 -4.48 -6.69 4.08
N LYS A 161 -3.73 -6.78 5.18
CA LYS A 161 -3.12 -5.64 5.87
C LYS A 161 -1.80 -5.22 5.21
N ASN A 162 -1.93 -4.63 4.03
CA ASN A 162 -0.82 -4.28 3.15
C ASN A 162 -0.25 -2.87 3.37
N LEU A 163 -0.77 -2.11 4.34
CA LEU A 163 -0.33 -0.76 4.68
C LEU A 163 0.23 -0.73 6.09
N THR A 164 1.01 0.31 6.38
CA THR A 164 1.38 0.69 7.75
C THR A 164 0.73 2.03 8.05
N CYS A 165 -0.07 2.11 9.12
CA CYS A 165 -0.73 3.35 9.51
C CYS A 165 0.30 4.44 9.86
N PRO A 166 0.33 5.59 9.17
CA PRO A 166 1.28 6.67 9.45
C PRO A 166 1.12 7.29 10.84
N LYS A 167 -0.05 7.18 11.48
CA LYS A 167 -0.27 7.65 12.86
C LYS A 167 0.12 6.62 13.92
N THR A 168 -0.39 5.40 13.80
CA THR A 168 -0.24 4.36 14.86
C THR A 168 0.96 3.43 14.62
N LYS A 169 1.50 3.38 13.41
CA LYS A 169 2.56 2.47 12.93
C LYS A 169 2.16 0.99 12.89
N LEU A 170 0.88 0.67 13.07
CA LEU A 170 0.35 -0.70 12.97
C LEU A 170 0.04 -1.08 11.51
N LYS A 171 0.10 -2.39 11.22
CA LYS A 171 -0.37 -2.91 9.93
C LYS A 171 -1.88 -2.79 9.81
N ILE A 172 -2.34 -2.23 8.70
CA ILE A 172 -3.76 -2.01 8.42
C ILE A 172 -4.12 -2.39 6.99
N SER A 173 -5.38 -2.74 6.76
CA SER A 173 -5.94 -2.88 5.41
C SER A 173 -6.29 -1.52 4.80
N TYR A 174 -6.55 -1.48 3.50
CA TYR A 174 -7.00 -0.25 2.86
C TYR A 174 -8.38 0.21 3.36
N LYS A 175 -9.27 -0.73 3.73
CA LYS A 175 -10.54 -0.42 4.40
C LYS A 175 -10.33 0.31 5.73
N GLU A 176 -9.48 -0.24 6.60
CA GLU A 176 -9.15 0.37 7.90
C GLU A 176 -8.51 1.77 7.72
N ALA A 177 -7.72 1.95 6.66
CA ALA A 177 -7.19 3.25 6.26
C ALA A 177 -8.29 4.25 5.86
N MET A 178 -9.24 3.85 5.02
CA MET A 178 -10.35 4.72 4.61
C MET A 178 -11.25 5.10 5.78
N ASP A 179 -11.54 4.16 6.69
CA ASP A 179 -12.40 4.38 7.87
C ASP A 179 -11.79 5.35 8.89
N SER A 180 -10.45 5.48 8.89
CA SER A 180 -9.72 6.34 9.82
C SER A 180 -9.28 7.67 9.20
N CYS A 181 -9.66 7.94 7.95
CA CYS A 181 -9.33 9.20 7.29
C CYS A 181 -10.08 10.39 7.90
N MET A 182 -9.40 11.53 7.93
CA MET A 182 -10.05 12.83 8.04
C MET A 182 -10.66 13.18 6.69
N VAL A 183 -11.77 13.91 6.70
CA VAL A 183 -12.42 14.40 5.49
C VAL A 183 -12.34 15.92 5.51
N GLU A 184 -11.78 16.50 4.46
CA GLU A 184 -11.72 17.95 4.29
C GLU A 184 -13.12 18.49 3.96
N GLU A 185 -13.61 19.45 4.75
CA GLU A 185 -14.99 19.96 4.64
C GLU A 185 -15.28 20.67 3.32
N SER A 186 -14.27 21.29 2.69
CA SER A 186 -14.46 22.10 1.49
C SER A 186 -14.71 21.27 0.22
N ASN A 187 -14.16 20.05 0.15
CA ASN A 187 -14.19 19.23 -1.08
C ASN A 187 -14.45 17.73 -0.83
N GLY A 188 -14.58 17.29 0.43
CA GLY A 188 -14.77 15.88 0.78
C GLY A 188 -13.50 15.03 0.65
N MET A 189 -12.32 15.64 0.55
CA MET A 189 -11.07 14.92 0.33
C MET A 189 -10.67 14.11 1.56
N LYS A 190 -10.40 12.81 1.36
CA LYS A 190 -9.92 11.93 2.43
C LYS A 190 -8.41 12.08 2.64
N MET A 191 -8.01 12.30 3.88
CA MET A 191 -6.63 12.48 4.31
C MET A 191 -6.28 11.53 5.43
N MET A 192 -5.16 10.84 5.32
CA MET A 192 -4.66 9.97 6.37
C MET A 192 -3.78 10.75 7.33
N GLN A 193 -4.05 10.64 8.63
CA GLN A 193 -3.22 11.31 9.63
C GLN A 193 -1.84 10.65 9.74
N ALA A 194 -0.80 11.47 9.86
CA ALA A 194 0.58 11.04 10.08
C ALA A 194 1.25 11.83 11.21
N SER A 195 2.17 11.16 11.91
CA SER A 195 3.06 11.77 12.92
C SER A 195 4.42 11.09 12.86
N SER A 196 5.49 11.78 13.22
CA SER A 196 6.82 11.19 13.37
C SER A 196 6.85 10.11 14.47
N MET A 197 6.16 10.36 15.59
CA MET A 197 6.04 9.42 16.71
C MET A 197 4.74 8.61 16.62
N SER A 198 4.77 7.34 17.06
CA SER A 198 3.54 6.55 17.11
C SER A 198 2.63 7.05 18.23
N SER A 199 1.34 7.25 17.92
CA SER A 199 0.31 7.53 18.92
C SER A 199 -0.02 6.32 19.81
N LYS A 200 0.62 5.16 19.57
CA LYS A 200 0.49 3.93 20.36
C LYS A 200 1.78 3.56 21.08
N GLY A 201 2.78 4.45 21.11
CA GLY A 201 4.05 4.22 21.82
C GLY A 201 5.00 3.21 21.16
N ILE A 202 4.76 2.85 19.89
CA ILE A 202 5.63 1.96 19.12
C ILE A 202 6.71 2.81 18.44
N SER A 203 7.97 2.35 18.45
CA SER A 203 9.03 3.03 17.70
C SER A 203 8.66 3.12 16.21
N SER A 204 8.82 4.29 15.60
CA SER A 204 8.58 4.44 14.17
C SER A 204 9.56 3.56 13.40
N PRO A 205 9.10 2.62 12.54
CA PRO A 205 10.00 1.83 11.71
C PRO A 205 10.73 2.67 10.66
N TYR A 206 10.34 3.94 10.51
CA TYR A 206 10.91 4.90 9.57
C TYR A 206 12.04 5.73 10.18
N ASN A 207 12.13 5.78 11.52
CA ASN A 207 13.28 6.36 12.20
C ASN A 207 14.40 5.33 12.23
N VAL A 208 15.14 5.22 11.13
CA VAL A 208 16.48 4.62 11.20
C VAL A 208 17.32 5.61 11.98
N SER A 209 17.60 5.28 13.23
CA SER A 209 18.42 6.08 14.13
C SER A 209 19.73 6.46 13.43
N ASN A 210 19.97 7.76 13.32
CA ASN A 210 21.33 8.29 13.34
C ASN A 210 22.00 7.70 14.61
N PRO A 211 23.22 7.11 14.55
CA PRO A 211 23.83 6.40 15.68
C PRO A 211 24.38 7.37 16.77
N GLY A 212 23.57 8.32 17.23
CA GLY A 212 23.99 9.39 18.14
C GLY A 212 23.10 9.65 19.36
N SER A 213 21.89 9.10 19.46
CA SER A 213 20.95 9.50 20.52
C SER A 213 20.67 8.37 21.51
N ARG A 214 21.62 8.12 22.43
CA ARG A 214 21.35 7.40 23.68
C ARG A 214 20.46 8.29 24.55
N SER A 215 19.14 8.09 24.50
CA SER A 215 18.26 8.59 25.57
C SER A 215 18.32 7.63 26.75
N GLY A 216 18.86 8.12 27.85
CA GLY A 216 19.24 7.38 29.04
C GLY A 216 18.09 6.66 29.74
N SER A 217 18.38 5.43 30.16
CA SER A 217 17.59 4.68 31.13
C SER A 217 17.55 5.45 32.45
N ARG A 218 16.35 5.72 32.96
CA ARG A 218 16.17 6.22 34.32
C ARG A 218 16.63 5.15 35.32
N ALA A 219 17.61 5.52 36.13
CA ALA A 219 18.00 4.79 37.33
C ALA A 219 16.96 5.00 38.43
N GLY A 220 16.59 3.90 39.10
CA GLY A 220 15.72 3.88 40.27
C GLY A 220 16.02 2.65 41.13
N SER A 221 16.92 2.85 42.08
CA SER A 221 17.25 2.05 43.28
C SER A 221 15.97 1.70 44.08
N LEU A 222 15.80 0.69 44.95
CA LEU A 222 16.68 -0.21 45.71
C LEU A 222 15.78 -1.25 46.45
N ALA A 223 16.40 -2.35 46.90
CA ALA A 223 16.06 -3.24 48.04
C ALA A 223 15.21 -4.52 47.80
N GLY A 224 15.78 -5.67 48.20
CA GLY A 224 15.03 -6.89 48.54
C GLY A 224 15.74 -8.21 48.26
N SER A 225 16.74 -8.56 49.07
CA SER A 225 17.47 -9.85 49.04
C SER A 225 16.56 -11.07 49.24
N ARG A 226 16.86 -12.20 48.55
CA ARG A 226 16.94 -13.53 49.18
C ARG A 226 17.46 -14.63 48.24
N SER A 227 18.46 -15.35 48.75
CA SER A 227 19.10 -16.55 48.21
C SER A 227 18.12 -17.69 47.91
N GLY A 228 18.42 -18.45 46.86
CA GLY A 228 17.77 -19.73 46.56
C GLY A 228 18.51 -20.48 45.46
N SER A 229 19.49 -21.30 45.87
CA SER A 229 20.21 -22.23 45.00
C SER A 229 19.28 -23.31 44.45
N ARG A 230 19.42 -23.69 43.17
CA ARG A 230 19.55 -25.09 42.68
C ARG A 230 19.52 -25.22 41.15
N ARG A 231 20.53 -25.97 40.67
CA ARG A 231 20.54 -26.97 39.58
C ARG A 231 20.58 -26.55 38.10
N GLY A 232 21.66 -27.02 37.46
CA GLY A 232 21.66 -27.71 36.15
C GLY A 232 21.74 -26.79 34.94
N SER A 233 22.93 -26.58 34.34
CA SER A 233 23.53 -27.44 33.29
C SER A 233 22.62 -27.59 32.07
N VAL A 234 22.90 -26.85 30.99
CA VAL A 234 23.59 -27.33 29.76
C VAL A 234 23.59 -26.18 28.73
N ASP A 235 24.76 -25.92 28.15
CA ASP A 235 24.89 -24.99 27.03
C ASP A 235 24.41 -25.66 25.73
N TYR A 236 23.56 -24.99 24.97
CA TYR A 236 23.36 -25.30 23.56
C TYR A 236 23.46 -24.00 22.75
N SER A 237 24.69 -23.71 22.32
CA SER A 237 24.94 -22.76 21.23
C SER A 237 24.57 -23.44 19.92
N SER A 238 23.47 -23.03 19.30
CA SER A 238 23.18 -23.34 17.89
C SER A 238 23.28 -22.06 17.07
N THR A 239 24.52 -21.73 16.70
CA THR A 239 24.79 -20.77 15.63
C THR A 239 24.58 -21.50 14.31
N VAL A 240 23.37 -21.42 13.74
CA VAL A 240 23.11 -21.89 12.37
C VAL A 240 23.55 -20.77 11.41
N SER A 241 24.75 -20.93 10.86
CA SER A 241 25.22 -20.17 9.70
C SER A 241 24.78 -20.92 8.44
N TYR A 242 24.00 -20.25 7.59
CA TYR A 242 23.67 -20.73 6.25
C TYR A 242 24.73 -20.21 5.27
N ASN A 243 25.63 -21.10 4.85
CA ASN A 243 26.47 -20.84 3.68
C ASN A 243 25.65 -21.10 2.41
N PHE A 244 25.39 -20.06 1.62
CA PHE A 244 24.79 -20.19 0.31
C PHE A 244 25.89 -20.35 -0.73
N SER A 245 26.18 -21.60 -1.12
CA SER A 245 27.04 -21.92 -2.25
C SER A 245 26.24 -21.71 -3.53
N SER A 246 26.55 -20.65 -4.30
CA SER A 246 25.97 -20.43 -5.62
C SER A 246 26.86 -21.08 -6.68
N ASN A 247 26.44 -22.23 -7.20
CA ASN A 247 27.03 -22.79 -8.42
C ASN A 247 26.53 -21.98 -9.62
N THR A 248 27.46 -21.32 -10.30
CA THR A 248 27.24 -20.66 -11.60
C THR A 248 27.54 -21.68 -12.69
N THR A 249 26.51 -22.12 -13.42
CA THR A 249 26.68 -22.96 -14.62
C THR A 249 26.65 -22.04 -15.84
N SER A 250 27.81 -21.78 -16.43
CA SER A 250 27.95 -21.09 -17.71
C SER A 250 27.68 -22.06 -18.85
N TYR A 251 26.63 -21.81 -19.64
CA TYR A 251 26.43 -22.47 -20.94
C TYR A 251 27.23 -21.72 -22.00
N SER A 252 28.24 -22.38 -22.55
CA SER A 252 28.94 -21.95 -23.76
C SER A 252 28.28 -22.60 -24.97
N SER A 253 27.70 -21.79 -25.85
CA SER A 253 27.24 -22.21 -27.18
C SER A 253 28.46 -22.40 -28.07
N ASN A 254 28.66 -23.61 -28.60
CA ASN A 254 29.58 -23.88 -29.69
C ASN A 254 28.78 -23.89 -31.00
N ASP A 255 29.04 -22.89 -31.85
CA ASP A 255 28.73 -22.93 -33.27
C ASP A 255 29.76 -23.83 -33.98
N HIS A 256 29.30 -24.73 -34.83
CA HIS A 256 30.13 -25.29 -35.91
C HIS A 256 29.27 -25.61 -37.14
N PHE A 257 29.65 -24.94 -38.23
CA PHE A 257 29.49 -25.19 -39.68
C PHE A 257 28.16 -25.68 -40.24
#